data_AF-A0A5R8NIP4-F1
#
_entry.id   AF-A0A5R8NIP4-F1
#
_cell.length_a   1.000
_cell.length_b   1.000
_cell.length_c   1.000
_cell.angle_alpha   90.00
_cell.angle_beta   90.00
_cell.angle_gamma   90.00
#
_symmetry.space_group_name_H-M   'P 1'
#
loop_
_entity.id
_entity.type
_entity.pdbx_description
1 polymer ?
#
loop_
_entity_poly.entity_id
_entity_poly.type
_entity_poly.pdbx_seq_one_letter_code
_entity_poly.pdbx_strand_id
1 'polypeptide(L)'
;MRIFLPLVVDALLVVLFCAIGRQSHDEAVLAGLLRTVWPFAIGLAVGWAVAVVAASRMYGEGARFDGSSLWPTGVLVWLGTLAGGMLLRSISGQGTAFSFMLVASGVLALFLLGWRAAWTAIN
;
A
#
# COMPACT_ATOMS: atom_id res chain seq x y z
N MET A 1 -2.92 14.19 9.88
CA MET A 1 -3.63 14.77 8.70
C MET A 1 -5.00 14.12 8.52
N ARG A 2 -5.98 14.79 7.90
CA ARG A 2 -7.28 14.15 7.57
C ARG A 2 -7.02 12.98 6.62
N ILE A 3 -7.57 11.80 6.91
CA ILE A 3 -7.50 10.51 6.18
C ILE A 3 -7.28 10.64 4.67
N PHE A 4 -8.00 11.58 4.05
CA PHE A 4 -8.01 11.81 2.61
C PHE A 4 -6.61 11.99 2.00
N LEU A 5 -5.77 12.88 2.54
CA LEU A 5 -4.50 13.21 1.89
C LEU A 5 -3.51 12.03 1.92
N PRO A 6 -3.24 11.38 3.06
CA PRO A 6 -2.42 10.17 3.09
C PRO A 6 -2.98 9.03 2.22
N LEU A 7 -4.30 8.82 2.18
CA LEU A 7 -4.91 7.79 1.35
C LEU A 7 -4.67 8.06 -0.15
N VAL A 8 -4.81 9.30 -0.59
CA VAL A 8 -4.53 9.70 -1.99
C VAL A 8 -3.05 9.50 -2.31
N VAL A 9 -2.14 9.89 -1.42
CA VAL A 9 -0.70 9.66 -1.60
C VAL A 9 -0.41 8.16 -1.74
N ASP A 10 -0.92 7.32 -0.85
CA ASP A 10 -0.72 5.88 -0.91
C ASP A 10 -1.29 5.27 -2.20
N ALA A 11 -2.48 5.70 -2.63
CA ALA A 11 -3.10 5.23 -3.87
C ALA A 11 -2.27 5.59 -5.11
N LEU A 12 -1.78 6.83 -5.19
CA LEU A 12 -0.90 7.28 -6.27
C LEU A 12 0.42 6.52 -6.28
N LEU A 13 1.00 6.25 -5.11
CA LEU A 13 2.22 5.47 -4.97
C LEU A 13 2.02 4.00 -5.37
N VAL A 14 0.87 3.39 -5.07
CA VAL A 14 0.54 2.04 -5.53
C VAL A 14 0.39 1.99 -7.05
N VAL A 15 -0.28 3.00 -7.65
CA VAL A 15 -0.37 3.10 -9.12
C VAL A 15 1.02 3.27 -9.73
N LEU A 16 1.86 4.12 -9.14
CA LEU A 16 3.24 4.34 -9.57
C LEU A 16 4.06 3.04 -9.48
N PHE A 17 3.94 2.31 -8.37
CA PHE A 17 4.58 0.99 -8.20
C PHE A 17 4.19 0.04 -9.34
N CYS A 18 2.90 -0.06 -9.68
CA CYS A 18 2.44 -0.91 -10.77
C CYS A 18 2.94 -0.43 -12.13
N ALA A 19 2.94 0.88 -12.39
CA ALA A 19 3.44 1.45 -13.65
C ALA A 19 4.93 1.18 -13.85
N ILE A 20 5.75 1.44 -12.82
CA ILE A 20 7.19 1.15 -12.82
C ILE A 20 7.42 -0.35 -12.99
N GLY A 21 6.73 -1.20 -12.22
CA GLY A 21 6.88 -2.65 -12.32
C GLY A 21 6.61 -3.18 -13.73
N ARG A 22 5.55 -2.71 -14.40
CA ARG A 22 5.27 -3.06 -15.79
C ARG A 22 6.38 -2.62 -16.74
N GLN A 23 6.82 -1.37 -16.61
CA GLN A 23 7.91 -0.83 -17.43
C GLN A 23 9.22 -1.61 -17.23
N SER A 24 9.54 -2.00 -16.00
CA SER A 24 10.73 -2.79 -15.67
C SER A 24 10.72 -4.22 -16.25
N HIS A 25 9.55 -4.72 -16.63
CA HIS A 25 9.37 -6.03 -17.27
C HIS A 25 9.12 -5.91 -18.79
N ASP A 26 9.44 -4.75 -19.40
CA ASP A 26 9.21 -4.44 -20.81
C ASP A 26 7.74 -4.60 -21.24
N GLU A 27 6.81 -4.49 -20.28
CA GLU A 27 5.38 -4.55 -20.54
C GLU A 27 4.85 -3.14 -20.85
N ALA A 28 3.89 -3.05 -21.78
CA ALA A 28 3.20 -1.79 -22.06
C ALA A 28 2.55 -1.22 -20.78
N VAL A 29 2.88 0.02 -20.42
CA VAL A 29 2.42 0.63 -19.17
C VAL A 29 0.89 0.79 -19.16
N LEU A 30 0.31 1.49 -20.15
CA LEU A 30 -1.14 1.76 -20.17
C LEU A 30 -1.96 0.48 -20.37
N ALA A 31 -1.60 -0.32 -21.38
CA ALA A 31 -2.31 -1.56 -21.68
C ALA A 31 -2.05 -2.55 -20.55
N GLY A 32 -3.08 -2.87 -19.75
CA GLY A 32 -2.96 -3.81 -18.63
C GLY A 32 -2.63 -3.19 -17.27
N LEU A 33 -2.47 -1.86 -17.16
CA LEU A 33 -2.23 -1.20 -15.87
C LEU A 33 -3.30 -1.57 -14.84
N LEU A 34 -4.57 -1.48 -15.22
CA LEU A 34 -5.70 -1.80 -14.34
C LEU A 34 -5.64 -3.25 -13.86
N ARG A 35 -5.20 -4.19 -14.71
CA ARG A 35 -5.02 -5.62 -14.36
C ARG A 35 -3.98 -5.78 -13.26
N THR A 36 -2.91 -4.99 -13.29
CA THR A 36 -1.83 -5.02 -12.31
C THR A 36 -2.18 -4.24 -11.04
N VAL A 37 -2.92 -3.14 -11.14
CA VAL A 37 -3.26 -2.25 -10.00
C VAL A 37 -4.32 -2.84 -9.09
N TRP A 38 -5.40 -3.43 -9.63
CA TRP A 38 -6.55 -3.81 -8.82
C TRP A 38 -6.25 -4.74 -7.63
N PRO A 39 -5.33 -5.73 -7.69
CA PRO A 39 -4.98 -6.57 -6.55
C PRO A 39 -4.39 -5.74 -5.39
N PHE A 40 -3.45 -4.85 -5.72
CA PHE A 40 -2.78 -4.00 -4.73
C PHE A 40 -3.70 -2.90 -4.22
N ALA A 41 -4.59 -2.36 -5.06
CA ALA A 41 -5.58 -1.38 -4.65
C ALA A 41 -6.58 -1.96 -3.62
N ILE A 42 -7.03 -3.20 -3.82
CA ILE A 42 -7.87 -3.89 -2.82
C ILE A 42 -7.06 -4.16 -1.55
N GLY A 43 -5.81 -4.64 -1.67
CA GLY A 43 -4.93 -4.81 -0.51
C GLY A 43 -4.73 -3.51 0.28
N LEU A 44 -4.55 -2.38 -0.42
CA LEU A 44 -4.43 -1.05 0.17
C LEU A 44 -5.70 -0.66 0.93
N ALA A 45 -6.87 -0.86 0.32
CA ALA A 45 -8.16 -0.58 0.96
C ALA A 45 -8.36 -1.41 2.23
N VAL A 46 -8.00 -2.70 2.20
CA VAL A 46 -8.05 -3.59 3.36
C VAL A 46 -7.07 -3.12 4.44
N GLY A 47 -5.83 -2.76 4.09
CA GLY A 47 -4.84 -2.25 5.03
C GLY A 47 -5.29 -0.97 5.74
N TRP A 48 -5.90 -0.04 4.99
CA TRP A 48 -6.51 1.17 5.55
C TRP A 48 -7.71 0.86 6.47
N ALA A 49 -8.60 -0.04 6.08
CA ALA A 49 -9.73 -0.45 6.91
C ALA A 49 -9.26 -1.06 8.24
N VAL A 50 -8.26 -1.94 8.18
CA VAL A 50 -7.65 -2.54 9.37
C VAL A 50 -6.98 -1.46 10.24
N ALA A 51 -6.27 -0.50 9.66
CA ALA A 51 -5.65 0.59 10.41
C ALA A 51 -6.68 1.47 11.14
N VAL A 52 -7.79 1.80 10.48
CA VAL A 52 -8.89 2.57 11.10
C VAL A 52 -9.54 1.78 12.25
N VAL A 53 -9.83 0.49 12.03
CA VAL A 53 -10.43 -0.38 13.07
C VAL A 53 -9.47 -0.62 14.23
N ALA A 54 -8.17 -0.77 13.97
CA ALA A 54 -7.17 -0.94 15.02
C ALA A 54 -7.05 0.33 15.87
N ALA A 55 -7.04 1.51 15.23
CA ALA A 55 -6.97 2.79 15.93
C ALA A 55 -8.19 3.02 16.84
N SER A 56 -9.40 2.67 16.39
CA SER A 56 -10.61 2.81 17.20
C SER A 56 -10.64 1.87 18.41
N ARG A 57 -10.03 0.69 18.30
CA ARG A 57 -9.96 -0.29 19.40
C ARG A 57 -8.86 -0.02 20.42
N MET A 58 -7.71 0.50 19.98
CA MET A 58 -6.53 0.66 20.85
C MET A 58 -6.60 1.88 21.79
N TYR A 59 -7.31 2.93 21.39
CA TYR A 59 -7.19 4.23 22.05
C TYR A 59 -8.56 4.83 22.50
N GLY A 60 -9.67 4.11 22.31
CA GLY A 60 -11.01 4.52 22.77
C GLY A 60 -11.66 5.66 21.96
N GLU A 61 -12.84 6.11 22.40
CA GLU A 61 -13.70 7.09 21.69
C GLU A 61 -13.04 8.47 21.43
N GLY A 62 -11.91 8.77 22.07
CA GLY A 62 -11.16 10.03 21.91
C GLY A 62 -9.98 9.97 20.94
N ALA A 63 -9.64 8.80 20.41
CA ALA A 63 -8.45 8.62 19.60
C ALA A 63 -8.63 9.14 18.19
N ARG A 64 -7.85 10.17 17.83
CA ARG A 64 -7.77 10.62 16.45
C ARG A 64 -6.90 9.66 15.67
N PHE A 65 -7.51 8.91 14.77
CA PHE A 65 -6.77 8.13 13.77
C PHE A 65 -5.86 9.08 12.98
N ASP A 66 -4.55 8.88 13.11
CA ASP A 66 -3.59 9.61 12.30
C ASP A 66 -3.19 8.79 11.08
N GLY A 67 -3.75 9.21 9.95
CA GLY A 67 -3.45 8.65 8.65
C GLY A 67 -2.03 8.91 8.18
N SER A 68 -1.23 9.78 8.83
CA SER A 68 0.20 10.01 8.53
C SER A 68 1.17 9.16 9.35
N SER A 69 0.72 8.55 10.44
CA SER A 69 1.61 7.83 11.35
C SER A 69 2.34 6.67 10.67
N LEU A 70 3.64 6.56 10.93
CA LEU A 70 4.46 5.43 10.50
C LEU A 70 4.03 4.13 11.19
N TRP A 71 3.74 4.19 12.49
CA TRP A 71 3.29 3.06 13.30
C TRP A 71 2.07 3.43 14.16
N PRO A 72 0.98 2.63 14.15
CA PRO A 72 0.83 1.37 13.42
C PRO A 72 0.32 1.54 11.97
N THR A 73 -0.23 2.71 11.61
CA THR A 73 -0.95 2.94 10.34
C THR A 73 -0.14 2.53 9.11
N GLY A 74 1.07 3.08 8.94
CA GLY A 74 1.92 2.78 7.79
C GLY A 74 2.19 1.29 7.62
N VAL A 75 2.56 0.60 8.71
CA VAL A 75 2.86 -0.84 8.66
C VAL A 75 1.62 -1.67 8.32
N LEU A 76 0.45 -1.37 8.89
CA LEU A 76 -0.79 -2.08 8.56
C LEU A 76 -1.21 -1.87 7.09
N VAL A 77 -1.05 -0.65 6.58
CA VAL A 77 -1.33 -0.31 5.18
C VAL A 77 -0.37 -1.04 4.25
N TRP A 78 0.93 -1.05 4.56
CA TRP A 78 1.95 -1.76 3.79
C TRP A 78 1.70 -3.28 3.77
N LEU A 79 1.46 -3.89 4.93
CA LEU A 79 1.17 -5.33 5.04
C LEU A 79 -0.11 -5.70 4.30
N GLY A 80 -1.17 -4.90 4.44
CA GLY A 80 -2.43 -5.12 3.72
C GLY A 80 -2.24 -5.04 2.20
N THR A 81 -1.50 -4.02 1.73
CA THR A 81 -1.20 -3.83 0.30
C THR A 81 -0.40 -4.99 -0.28
N LEU A 82 0.67 -5.41 0.42
CA LEU A 82 1.52 -6.51 0.00
C LEU A 82 0.78 -7.85 0.04
N ALA A 83 0.22 -8.21 1.20
CA ALA A 83 -0.43 -9.51 1.38
C ALA A 83 -1.70 -9.64 0.53
N GLY A 84 -2.55 -8.61 0.52
CA GLY A 84 -3.75 -8.58 -0.32
C GLY A 84 -3.41 -8.59 -1.81
N GLY A 85 -2.41 -7.81 -2.22
CA GLY A 85 -1.92 -7.81 -3.59
C GLY A 85 -1.42 -9.18 -4.04
N MET A 86 -0.57 -9.84 -3.25
CA MET A 86 -0.04 -11.16 -3.58
C MET A 86 -1.15 -12.23 -3.60
N LEU A 87 -2.05 -12.23 -2.62
CA LEU A 87 -3.15 -13.18 -2.57
C LEU A 87 -4.04 -13.07 -3.81
N LEU A 88 -4.50 -11.85 -4.12
CA LEU A 88 -5.38 -11.59 -5.25
C LEU A 88 -4.69 -11.87 -6.59
N ARG A 89 -3.39 -11.59 -6.71
CA ARG A 89 -2.60 -11.97 -7.89
C ARG A 89 -2.52 -13.48 -8.06
N SER A 90 -2.29 -14.21 -6.98
CA SER A 90 -2.16 -15.68 -6.99
C SER A 90 -3.46 -16.33 -7.48
N ILE A 91 -4.60 -15.99 -6.88
CA ILE A 91 -5.90 -16.56 -7.25
C ILE A 91 -6.38 -16.12 -8.65
N SER A 92 -5.86 -15.01 -9.16
CA SER A 92 -6.22 -14.48 -10.48
C SER A 92 -5.25 -14.92 -11.60
N GLY A 93 -4.32 -15.83 -11.30
CA GLY A 93 -3.35 -16.32 -12.27
C GLY A 93 -2.36 -15.27 -12.79
N GLN A 94 -2.12 -14.18 -12.04
CA GLN A 94 -1.14 -13.15 -12.42
C GLN A 94 0.29 -13.50 -12.00
N GLY A 95 0.45 -14.57 -11.21
CA GLY A 95 1.75 -15.03 -10.72
C GLY A 95 2.29 -14.24 -9.53
N THR A 96 3.03 -14.96 -8.68
CA THR A 96 3.67 -14.46 -7.46
C THR A 96 5.00 -15.18 -7.26
N ALA A 97 6.02 -14.82 -8.06
CA ALA A 97 7.36 -15.36 -7.87
C ALA A 97 7.94 -14.88 -6.53
N PHE A 98 8.77 -15.70 -5.87
CA PHE A 98 9.38 -15.32 -4.60
C PHE A 98 10.23 -14.05 -4.71
N SER A 99 11.01 -13.92 -5.79
CA SER A 99 11.78 -12.69 -6.09
C SER A 99 10.88 -11.48 -6.24
N PHE A 100 9.74 -11.62 -6.92
CA PHE A 100 8.74 -10.56 -7.04
C PHE A 100 8.18 -10.15 -5.68
N MET A 101 7.89 -11.10 -4.78
CA MET A 101 7.43 -10.77 -3.42
C MET A 101 8.45 -9.93 -2.65
N LEU A 102 9.75 -10.27 -2.73
CA LEU A 102 10.81 -9.50 -2.05
C LEU A 102 10.94 -8.07 -2.60
N VAL A 103 11.00 -7.92 -3.92
CA VAL A 103 11.12 -6.60 -4.56
C VAL A 103 9.86 -5.76 -4.33
N ALA A 104 8.68 -6.35 -4.52
CA ALA A 104 7.42 -5.65 -4.28
C ALA A 104 7.30 -5.21 -2.82
N SER A 105 7.65 -6.08 -1.88
CA SER A 105 7.69 -5.76 -0.44
C SER A 105 8.59 -4.55 -0.17
N GLY A 106 9.82 -4.56 -0.70
CA GLY A 106 10.79 -3.48 -0.51
C GLY A 106 10.37 -2.15 -1.14
N VAL A 107 9.87 -2.15 -2.38
CA VAL A 107 9.41 -0.93 -3.07
C VAL A 107 8.14 -0.38 -2.42
N LEU A 108 7.17 -1.23 -2.08
CA LEU A 108 5.97 -0.81 -1.35
C LEU A 108 6.33 -0.28 0.05
N ALA A 109 7.31 -0.87 0.73
CA ALA A 109 7.80 -0.34 2.01
C ALA A 109 8.42 1.04 1.82
N LEU A 110 9.32 1.21 0.85
CA LEU A 110 9.94 2.49 0.53
C LEU A 110 8.88 3.56 0.21
N PHE A 111 7.87 3.20 -0.57
CA PHE A 111 6.81 4.13 -0.94
C PHE A 111 5.92 4.44 0.26
N LEU A 112 5.22 3.44 0.81
CA LEU A 112 4.16 3.63 1.79
C LEU A 112 4.69 3.98 3.20
N LEU A 113 5.87 3.49 3.58
CA LEU A 113 6.50 3.82 4.86
C LEU A 113 7.49 4.97 4.73
N GLY A 114 8.19 5.10 3.61
CA GLY A 114 9.25 6.10 3.44
C GLY A 114 8.73 7.53 3.47
N TRP A 115 7.60 7.83 2.81
CA TRP A 115 7.02 9.18 2.90
C TRP A 115 6.55 9.51 4.32
N ARG A 116 6.08 8.51 5.07
CA ARG A 116 5.65 8.65 6.47
C ARG A 116 6.83 8.89 7.38
N ALA A 117 7.92 8.13 7.19
CA ALA A 117 9.16 8.34 7.91
C ALA A 117 9.73 9.73 7.64
N ALA A 118 9.71 10.19 6.39
CA ALA A 118 10.10 11.55 6.02
C ALA A 118 9.20 12.59 6.69
N TRP A 119 7.87 12.40 6.67
CA TRP A 119 6.91 13.27 7.33
C TRP A 119 7.15 13.35 8.84
N THR A 120 7.39 12.23 9.51
CA THR A 120 7.71 12.19 10.94
C THR A 120 9.06 12.84 11.25
N ALA A 121 10.03 12.80 10.34
CA ALA A 121 11.34 13.41 10.56
C ALA A 121 11.35 14.94 10.40
N ILE A 122 10.37 15.52 9.69
CA ILE A 122 10.30 16.95 9.38
C ILE A 122 9.22 17.70 10.18
N ASN A 123 8.41 17.01 10.98
CA ASN A 123 7.40 17.59 11.87
C ASN A 123 7.75 17.30 13.33
#